data_AF-A0A255QST2-F1
#
_entry.id   AF-A0A255QST2-F1
#
_cell.length_a   1.000
_cell.length_b   1.000
_cell.length_c   1.000
_cell.angle_alpha   90.00
_cell.angle_beta   90.00
_cell.angle_gamma   90.00
#
_symmetry.space_group_name_H-M   'P 1'
#
loop_
_entity.id
_entity.type
_entity.pdbx_description
1 polymer ?
#
loop_
_entity_poly.entity_id
_entity_poly.type
_entity_poly.pdbx_seq_one_letter_code
_entity_poly.pdbx_strand_id
1 'polypeptide(L)'
;MRFLLFMNPKFALAPVSTCSQPSVAQTDVNGNWTGCDWETEFGPLKLNLKGIRSRQAMLAASATRGQEAEQWRDAAKWLQALEDDARKASEFWQLACLAESNGEMDQAVRLRSAGDAIEEKYPRHPASRGAITHTGKMP
;
A
#
# COMPACT_ATOMS: atom_id res chain seq x y z
N MET A 1 13.53 54.99 24.75
CA MET A 1 14.43 53.83 24.58
C MET A 1 13.60 52.65 24.10
N ARG A 2 13.90 52.16 22.89
CA ARG A 2 13.10 51.25 22.08
C ARG A 2 13.78 49.88 22.12
N PHE A 3 13.28 48.93 22.92
CA PHE A 3 13.73 47.55 22.85
C PHE A 3 12.83 46.77 21.90
N LEU A 4 13.25 46.72 20.64
CA LEU A 4 12.79 45.75 19.66
C LEU A 4 13.43 44.40 20.03
N LEU A 5 12.67 43.52 20.69
CA LEU A 5 13.02 42.11 20.70
C LEU A 5 12.64 41.52 19.35
N PHE A 6 13.68 41.33 18.53
CA PHE A 6 13.64 40.59 17.27
C PHE A 6 13.00 39.23 17.49
N MET A 7 11.79 39.04 16.93
CA MET A 7 11.30 37.72 16.59
C MET A 7 12.25 37.14 15.53
N ASN A 8 12.90 36.04 15.88
CA ASN A 8 13.76 35.26 15.00
C ASN A 8 12.87 34.48 14.01
N PRO A 9 12.89 34.74 12.69
CA PRO A 9 12.12 33.97 11.72
C PRO A 9 13.01 32.84 11.19
N LYS A 10 13.35 31.87 12.04
CA LYS A 10 14.16 30.71 11.65
C LYS A 10 13.78 29.46 12.45
N PHE A 11 12.49 29.20 12.58
CA PHE A 11 12.02 27.83 12.63
C PHE A 11 11.23 27.60 11.36
N ALA A 12 12.00 27.37 10.29
CA ALA A 12 11.50 26.70 9.12
C ALA A 12 10.77 25.45 9.60
N LEU A 13 9.52 25.32 9.19
CA LEU A 13 8.75 24.09 9.27
C LEU A 13 9.65 22.96 8.74
N ALA A 14 10.26 22.20 9.65
CA ALA A 14 10.79 20.91 9.27
C ALA A 14 9.59 20.13 8.72
N PRO A 15 9.67 19.55 7.52
CA PRO A 15 8.59 18.72 7.02
C PRO A 15 8.31 17.66 8.09
N VAL A 16 7.03 17.50 8.43
CA VAL A 16 6.51 16.37 9.21
C VAL A 16 7.36 15.16 8.86
N SER A 17 8.14 14.64 9.81
CA SER A 17 8.97 13.46 9.64
C SER A 17 8.16 12.47 8.82
N THR A 18 8.59 12.23 7.58
CA THR A 18 7.86 11.40 6.64
C THR A 18 7.82 10.02 7.27
N CYS A 19 6.70 9.69 7.91
CA CYS A 19 6.33 8.31 8.13
C CYS A 19 6.23 7.70 6.73
N SER A 20 7.33 7.10 6.28
CA SER A 20 7.38 6.42 5.00
C SER A 20 6.27 5.39 4.99
N GLN A 21 5.29 5.58 4.11
CA GLN A 21 4.18 4.65 3.99
C GLN A 21 4.70 3.26 3.58
N PRO A 22 4.01 2.20 4.02
CA PRO A 22 4.34 0.84 3.63
C PRO A 22 4.22 0.66 2.11
N SER A 23 5.07 -0.18 1.55
CA SER A 23 5.17 -0.47 0.11
C SER A 23 3.86 -0.99 -0.49
N VAL A 24 3.12 -1.81 0.26
CA VAL A 24 1.82 -2.34 -0.18
C VAL A 24 0.72 -1.29 -0.18
N ALA A 25 0.87 -0.22 0.60
CA ALA A 25 -0.12 0.85 0.75
C ALA A 25 0.27 2.13 0.01
N GLN A 26 1.01 2.01 -1.08
CA GLN A 26 1.24 3.15 -1.96
C GLN A 26 -0.10 3.75 -2.38
N THR A 27 -0.26 5.02 -2.03
CA THR A 27 -1.46 5.79 -2.29
C THR A 27 -1.10 7.01 -3.13
N ASP A 28 -2.06 7.48 -3.92
CA ASP A 28 -1.92 8.72 -4.66
C ASP A 28 -1.93 9.91 -3.68
N VAL A 29 -1.80 11.12 -4.22
CA VAL A 29 -1.84 12.37 -3.43
C VAL A 29 -3.15 12.57 -2.65
N ASN A 30 -4.19 11.78 -2.95
CA ASN A 30 -5.49 11.81 -2.27
C ASN A 30 -5.66 10.64 -1.29
N GLY A 31 -4.65 9.80 -1.08
CA GLY A 31 -4.75 8.61 -0.22
C GLY A 31 -5.44 7.41 -0.87
N ASN A 32 -5.64 7.41 -2.19
CA ASN A 32 -6.21 6.26 -2.90
C ASN A 32 -5.11 5.28 -3.29
N TRP A 33 -5.29 4.00 -2.96
CA TRP A 33 -4.36 2.96 -3.38
C TRP A 33 -4.13 2.97 -4.90
N THR A 34 -2.87 3.02 -5.33
CA THR A 34 -2.53 3.24 -6.75
C THR A 34 -2.57 1.99 -7.62
N GLY A 35 -2.63 0.80 -7.01
CA GLY A 35 -2.47 -0.47 -7.72
C GLY A 35 -1.17 -1.18 -7.31
N CYS A 36 -0.97 -2.41 -7.77
CA CYS A 36 0.30 -3.11 -7.60
C CYS A 36 1.39 -2.39 -8.41
N ASP A 37 2.45 -1.90 -7.77
CA ASP A 37 3.60 -1.30 -8.45
C ASP A 37 4.62 -2.35 -8.92
N TRP A 38 4.52 -3.60 -8.44
CA TRP A 38 5.37 -4.72 -8.85
C TRP A 38 4.77 -5.59 -9.97
N GLU A 39 5.64 -6.26 -10.72
CA GLU A 39 5.24 -7.25 -11.72
C GLU A 39 4.60 -8.46 -11.03
N THR A 40 3.30 -8.63 -11.26
CA THR A 40 2.51 -9.74 -10.73
C THR A 40 1.93 -10.52 -11.89
N GLU A 41 2.32 -11.79 -12.01
CA GLU A 41 1.69 -12.73 -12.95
C GLU A 41 0.67 -13.57 -12.19
N PHE A 42 -0.60 -13.53 -12.60
CA PHE A 42 -1.69 -14.25 -11.96
C PHE A 42 -2.22 -15.38 -12.84
N GLY A 43 -2.26 -16.59 -12.27
CA GLY A 43 -2.88 -17.76 -12.87
C GLY A 43 -2.13 -18.36 -14.07
N PRO A 44 -2.65 -19.46 -14.65
CA PRO A 44 -2.04 -20.16 -15.79
C PRO A 44 -1.94 -19.31 -17.07
N LEU A 45 -2.76 -18.26 -17.22
CA LEU A 45 -2.65 -17.31 -18.33
C LEU A 45 -1.63 -16.19 -18.08
N LYS A 46 -0.99 -16.17 -16.91
CA LYS A 46 0.02 -15.17 -16.52
C LYS A 46 -0.48 -13.73 -16.71
N LEU A 47 -1.69 -13.46 -16.20
CA LEU A 47 -2.27 -12.13 -16.29
C LEU A 47 -1.37 -11.13 -15.55
N ASN A 48 -0.92 -10.09 -16.23
CA ASN A 48 -0.11 -9.04 -15.61
C ASN A 48 -1.03 -8.07 -14.85
N LEU A 49 -0.91 -8.05 -13.53
CA LEU A 49 -1.72 -7.19 -12.65
C LEU A 49 -1.01 -5.88 -12.25
N LYS A 50 0.16 -5.59 -12.82
CA LYS A 50 0.88 -4.35 -12.55
C LYS A 50 0.03 -3.13 -12.91
N GLY A 51 -0.24 -2.28 -11.92
CA GLY A 51 -1.07 -1.09 -12.04
C GLY A 51 -2.57 -1.35 -12.19
N ILE A 52 -3.02 -2.61 -12.04
CA ILE A 52 -4.43 -2.98 -12.15
C ILE A 52 -5.07 -3.00 -10.76
N ARG A 53 -6.25 -2.38 -10.65
CA ARG A 53 -7.13 -2.44 -9.46
C ARG A 53 -8.19 -3.52 -9.58
N SER A 54 -8.77 -3.94 -8.46
CA SER A 54 -9.83 -4.95 -8.38
C SER A 54 -10.99 -4.65 -9.34
N ARG A 55 -11.43 -3.39 -9.39
CA ARG A 55 -12.47 -2.92 -10.32
C ARG A 55 -12.07 -3.08 -11.79
N GLN A 56 -10.82 -2.79 -12.15
CA GLN A 56 -10.34 -2.91 -13.53
C GLN A 56 -10.24 -4.38 -13.95
N ALA A 57 -9.80 -5.26 -13.03
CA ALA A 57 -9.81 -6.70 -13.26
C ALA A 57 -11.25 -7.25 -13.44
N MET A 58 -12.24 -6.74 -12.68
CA MET A 58 -13.65 -7.07 -12.91
C MET A 58 -14.17 -6.60 -14.28
N LEU A 59 -13.75 -5.42 -14.74
CA LEU A 59 -14.08 -4.96 -16.08
C LEU A 59 -13.47 -5.87 -17.16
N ALA A 60 -12.20 -6.29 -16.98
CA ALA A 60 -11.56 -7.25 -17.87
C ALA A 60 -12.29 -8.61 -17.87
N ALA A 61 -12.76 -9.08 -16.71
CA ALA A 61 -13.59 -10.29 -16.61
C ALA A 61 -14.91 -10.18 -17.37
N SER A 62 -15.52 -8.99 -17.42
CA SER A 62 -16.77 -8.75 -18.16
C SER A 62 -16.56 -8.64 -19.67
N ALA A 63 -15.37 -8.21 -20.11
CA ALA A 63 -15.00 -8.06 -21.51
C ALA A 63 -14.47 -9.36 -22.14
N THR A 64 -14.00 -10.30 -21.33
CA THR A 64 -13.43 -11.58 -21.75
C THR A 64 -14.45 -12.72 -21.60
N ARG A 65 -14.15 -13.91 -22.13
CA ARG A 65 -15.03 -15.09 -22.06
C ARG A 65 -14.25 -16.35 -21.66
N GLY A 66 -14.98 -17.35 -21.17
CA GLY A 66 -14.42 -18.66 -20.81
C GLY A 66 -13.39 -18.58 -19.69
N GLN A 67 -12.31 -19.34 -19.82
CA GLN A 67 -11.26 -19.48 -18.81
C GLN A 67 -10.53 -18.17 -18.49
N GLU A 68 -10.45 -17.25 -19.44
CA GLU A 68 -9.83 -15.93 -19.23
C GLU A 68 -10.70 -15.07 -18.29
N ALA A 69 -12.02 -15.07 -18.50
CA ALA A 69 -12.96 -14.36 -17.63
C ALA A 69 -12.96 -14.90 -16.19
N GLU A 70 -12.80 -16.21 -16.03
CA GLU A 70 -12.66 -16.83 -14.70
C GLU A 70 -11.38 -16.39 -14.00
N GLN A 71 -10.24 -16.38 -14.69
CA GLN A 71 -8.99 -15.90 -14.12
C GLN A 71 -9.00 -14.42 -13.79
N TRP A 72 -9.66 -13.58 -14.60
CA TRP A 72 -9.84 -12.17 -14.26
C TRP A 72 -10.74 -11.98 -13.02
N ARG A 73 -11.75 -12.83 -12.81
CA ARG A 73 -12.56 -12.81 -11.59
C ARG A 73 -11.75 -13.21 -10.36
N ASP A 74 -10.92 -14.24 -10.48
CA ASP A 74 -10.06 -14.68 -9.38
C ASP A 74 -8.97 -13.63 -9.08
N ALA A 75 -8.38 -13.03 -10.12
CA ALA A 75 -7.46 -11.91 -9.98
C ALA A 75 -8.12 -10.71 -9.31
N ALA A 76 -9.37 -10.39 -9.66
CA ALA A 76 -10.09 -9.29 -9.05
C ALA A 76 -10.35 -9.51 -7.55
N LYS A 77 -10.70 -10.73 -7.14
CA LYS A 77 -10.87 -11.09 -5.72
C LYS A 77 -9.55 -10.95 -4.95
N TRP A 78 -8.46 -11.45 -5.55
CA TRP A 78 -7.13 -11.31 -4.97
C TRP A 78 -6.72 -9.85 -4.81
N LEU A 79 -6.91 -9.03 -5.87
CA LEU A 79 -6.65 -7.59 -5.82
C LEU A 79 -7.53 -6.87 -4.79
N GLN A 80 -8.77 -7.30 -4.60
CA GLN A 80 -9.66 -6.70 -3.59
C GLN A 80 -9.16 -6.98 -2.17
N ALA A 81 -8.74 -8.22 -1.88
CA ALA A 81 -8.15 -8.56 -0.58
C ALA A 81 -6.86 -7.76 -0.33
N LEU A 82 -6.04 -7.60 -1.38
CA LEU A 82 -4.81 -6.82 -1.32
C LEU A 82 -5.09 -5.33 -1.10
N GLU A 83 -6.10 -4.76 -1.78
CA GLU A 83 -6.57 -3.38 -1.59
C GLU A 83 -7.03 -3.10 -0.15
N ASP A 84 -7.75 -4.04 0.44
CA ASP A 84 -8.23 -3.95 1.82
C ASP A 84 -7.08 -4.04 2.82
N ASP A 85 -6.13 -4.96 2.60
CA ASP A 85 -4.93 -5.10 3.43
C ASP A 85 -4.02 -3.86 3.32
N ALA A 86 -3.79 -3.35 2.10
CA ALA A 86 -3.06 -2.12 1.85
C ALA A 86 -3.66 -0.94 2.63
N ARG A 87 -4.99 -0.79 2.59
CA ARG A 87 -5.68 0.27 3.35
C ARG A 87 -5.45 0.14 4.85
N LYS A 88 -5.63 -1.06 5.40
CA LYS A 88 -5.39 -1.32 6.83
C LYS A 88 -3.95 -1.06 7.23
N ALA A 89 -2.98 -1.45 6.40
CA ALA A 89 -1.58 -1.13 6.63
C ALA A 89 -1.38 0.39 6.68
N SER A 90 -1.88 1.14 5.70
CA SER A 90 -1.81 2.61 5.74
C SER A 90 -2.45 3.21 7.00
N GLU A 91 -3.61 2.70 7.43
CA GLU A 91 -4.28 3.16 8.65
C GLU A 91 -3.41 2.91 9.90
N PHE A 92 -2.83 1.72 10.05
CA PHE A 92 -1.92 1.40 11.15
C PHE A 92 -0.70 2.33 11.17
N TRP A 93 -0.12 2.60 10.00
CA TRP A 93 1.01 3.51 9.89
C TRP A 93 0.62 4.95 10.24
N GLN A 94 -0.52 5.46 9.76
CA GLN A 94 -1.02 6.79 10.12
C GLN A 94 -1.27 6.93 11.63
N LEU A 95 -1.90 5.92 12.24
CA LEU A 95 -2.12 5.89 13.68
C LEU A 95 -0.79 5.83 14.45
N ALA A 96 0.21 5.11 13.95
CA ALA A 96 1.53 5.06 14.58
C ALA A 96 2.18 6.45 14.59
N CYS A 97 2.09 7.21 13.50
CA CYS A 97 2.63 8.56 13.42
C CYS A 97 1.93 9.51 14.41
N LEU A 98 0.60 9.37 14.55
CA LEU A 98 -0.16 10.14 15.53
C LEU A 98 0.26 9.80 16.97
N ALA A 99 0.48 8.53 17.27
CA ALA A 99 0.98 8.08 18.56
C ALA A 99 2.39 8.64 18.83
N GLU A 100 3.29 8.66 17.84
CA GLU A 100 4.62 9.28 17.98
C GLU A 100 4.52 10.79 18.26
N SER A 101 3.65 11.51 17.53
CA SER A 101 3.45 12.94 17.76
C SER A 101 2.90 13.25 19.15
N ASN A 102 2.16 12.31 19.74
CA ASN A 102 1.60 12.40 21.08
C ASN A 102 2.57 11.92 22.18
N GLY A 103 3.77 11.42 21.81
CA GLY A 103 4.74 10.87 22.76
C GLY A 103 4.45 9.43 23.21
N GLU A 104 3.46 8.77 22.63
CA GLU A 104 2.99 7.43 22.98
C GLU A 104 3.81 6.35 22.25
N MET A 105 5.12 6.28 22.55
CA MET A 105 6.07 5.47 21.79
C MET A 105 5.73 3.96 21.79
N ASP A 106 5.26 3.41 22.90
CA ASP A 106 4.87 1.99 22.98
C ASP A 106 3.68 1.68 22.06
N GLN A 107 2.75 2.62 21.91
CA GLN A 107 1.61 2.48 21.01
C GLN A 107 2.04 2.60 19.55
N ALA A 108 2.93 3.54 19.24
CA ALA A 108 3.51 3.67 17.91
C ALA A 108 4.21 2.38 17.45
N VAL A 109 5.01 1.76 18.33
CA VAL A 109 5.68 0.49 18.03
C VAL A 109 4.67 -0.62 17.74
N ARG A 110 3.64 -0.78 18.58
CA ARG A 110 2.59 -1.80 18.35
C ARG A 110 1.87 -1.60 17.02
N LEU A 111 1.53 -0.35 16.69
CA LEU A 111 0.83 -0.01 15.46
C LEU A 111 1.70 -0.26 14.23
N ARG A 112 3.01 0.07 14.27
CA ARG A 112 3.95 -0.27 13.20
C ARG A 112 4.06 -1.77 12.99
N SER A 113 4.24 -2.54 14.07
CA SER A 113 4.31 -4.00 13.97
C SER A 113 3.02 -4.61 13.38
N ALA A 114 1.86 -4.02 13.66
CA ALA A 114 0.60 -4.45 13.04
C ALA A 114 0.55 -4.15 11.53
N GLY A 115 1.07 -3.00 11.10
CA GLY A 115 1.24 -2.68 9.68
C GLY A 115 2.23 -3.60 8.97
N ASP A 116 3.40 -3.85 9.59
CA ASP A 116 4.45 -4.73 9.06
C ASP A 116 3.95 -6.18 8.89
N ALA A 117 3.12 -6.67 9.82
CA ALA A 117 2.54 -8.00 9.73
C ALA A 117 1.60 -8.16 8.51
N ILE A 118 1.00 -7.08 8.04
CA ILE A 118 0.24 -7.09 6.79
C ILE A 118 1.19 -7.11 5.60
N GLU A 119 2.24 -6.30 5.62
CA GLU A 119 3.25 -6.29 4.55
C GLU A 119 3.91 -7.65 4.35
N GLU A 120 4.18 -8.38 5.44
CA GLU A 120 4.85 -9.70 5.40
C GLU A 120 4.07 -10.76 4.61
N LYS A 121 2.74 -10.60 4.47
CA LYS A 121 1.92 -11.48 3.62
C LYS A 121 2.24 -11.33 2.14
N TYR A 122 2.75 -10.17 1.74
CA TYR A 122 2.97 -9.82 0.35
C TYR A 122 4.48 -9.77 0.06
N PRO A 123 4.89 -10.05 -1.17
CA PRO A 123 6.29 -9.92 -1.53
C PRO A 123 6.75 -8.48 -1.35
N ARG A 124 7.75 -8.26 -0.50
CA ARG A 124 8.45 -6.98 -0.45
C ARG A 124 9.16 -6.77 -1.79
N HIS A 125 8.76 -5.71 -2.50
CA HIS A 125 9.37 -5.15 -3.70
C HIS A 125 10.70 -5.81 -4.13
N PRO A 126 10.70 -6.73 -5.11
CA PRO A 126 11.95 -7.21 -5.69
C PRO A 126 12.46 -6.14 -6.66
N ALA A 127 13.25 -5.19 -6.16
CA ALA A 127 14.13 -4.39 -7.02
C ALA A 127 15.15 -5.27 -7.78
N SER A 128 15.19 -6.58 -7.51
CA SER A 128 15.98 -7.53 -8.28
C SER A 128 15.36 -8.93 -8.20
N ARG A 129 15.21 -9.57 -9.36
CA ARG A 129 14.96 -11.00 -9.60
C ARG A 129 13.50 -11.51 -9.60
N GLY A 130 12.91 -11.44 -10.79
CA GLY A 130 11.97 -12.45 -11.30
C GLY A 130 10.50 -12.13 -11.04
N ALA A 131 9.68 -12.23 -12.09
CA ALA A 131 8.23 -12.13 -12.02
C ALA A 131 7.68 -13.05 -10.94
N ILE A 132 6.86 -12.50 -10.03
CA ILE A 132 6.21 -13.29 -8.99
C ILE A 132 5.02 -13.97 -9.63
N THR A 133 5.14 -15.28 -9.81
CA THR A 133 4.09 -16.12 -10.38
C THR A 133 3.19 -16.61 -9.25
N HIS A 134 2.00 -16.02 -9.11
CA HIS A 134 0.97 -16.54 -8.21
C HIS A 134 0.22 -17.66 -8.96
N THR A 135 0.70 -18.90 -8.82
CA THR A 135 0.16 -20.08 -9.52
C THR A 135 -0.95 -20.81 -8.77
N GLY A 136 -1.29 -20.40 -7.54
CA GLY A 136 -2.21 -21.15 -6.68
C GLY A 136 -3.59 -20.51 -6.51
N LYS A 137 -4.64 -21.32 -6.65
CA LYS A 137 -5.90 -21.18 -5.89
C LYS A 137 -5.54 -20.91 -4.42
N MET A 138 -6.04 -19.83 -3.82
CA MET A 138 -6.02 -19.70 -2.36
C MET A 138 -7.12 -20.60 -1.73
N PRO A 139 -6.94 -21.06 -0.48
CA PRO A 139 -7.90 -21.88 0.25
C PRO A 139 -9.27 -21.22 0.46
#